data_AF-A0A523MFB1-F1
#
_entry.id   AF-A0A523MFB1-F1
#
_cell.length_a   1.000
_cell.length_b   1.000
_cell.length_c   1.000
_cell.angle_alpha   90.00
_cell.angle_beta   90.00
_cell.angle_gamma   90.00
#
_symmetry.space_group_name_H-M   'P 1'
#
loop_
_entity.id
_entity.type
_entity.pdbx_description
1 polymer ?
#
loop_
_entity_poly.entity_id
_entity_poly.type
_entity_poly.pdbx_seq_one_letter_code
_entity_poly.pdbx_strand_id
1 'polypeptide(L)'
;MKKIELGQAITILANLGVIGGILLLAYELRQNNNLMASEARFNRMSMAVNAWYFNAGDVTLAELRERARNNEPLSNAEQRRVDSGMMALFVFLEWTFRELSDDSREMDQVREVQRHNLATDVSYRRVWEARKHSFDPAFVRRIQSNVIDFVDR
;
A
#
# COMPACT_ATOMS: atom_id res chain seq x y z
N MET A 1 12.84 56.21 -36.25
CA MET A 1 12.34 54.91 -35.73
C MET A 1 12.81 53.81 -36.69
N LYS A 2 13.64 52.85 -36.25
CA LYS A 2 14.07 51.73 -37.10
C LYS A 2 12.86 50.88 -37.44
N LYS A 3 12.55 50.71 -38.73
CA LYS A 3 11.51 49.77 -39.18
C LYS A 3 12.02 48.36 -38.89
N ILE A 4 11.28 47.61 -38.10
CA ILE A 4 11.56 46.18 -37.89
C ILE A 4 11.41 45.52 -39.27
N GLU A 5 12.46 44.84 -39.73
CA GLU A 5 12.41 44.09 -40.98
C GLU A 5 11.52 42.85 -40.79
N LEU A 6 10.71 42.53 -41.81
CA LEU A 6 9.72 41.45 -41.74
C LEU A 6 10.35 40.11 -41.29
N GLY A 7 11.56 39.81 -41.75
CA GLY A 7 12.30 38.60 -41.33
C GLY A 7 12.68 38.60 -39.84
N GLN A 8 12.99 39.77 -39.27
CA GLN A 8 13.28 39.91 -37.85
C GLN A 8 12.02 39.73 -36.99
N ALA A 9 10.87 40.25 -37.44
CA ALA A 9 9.58 40.03 -36.79
C ALA A 9 9.18 38.55 -36.77
N ILE A 10 9.33 37.85 -37.90
CA ILE A 10 9.05 36.41 -38.01
C ILE A 10 9.97 35.60 -37.09
N THR A 11 11.25 35.93 -37.02
CA THR A 11 12.22 35.23 -36.16
C THR A 11 11.90 35.42 -34.68
N ILE A 12 11.52 36.63 -34.27
CA ILE A 12 11.10 36.92 -32.89
C ILE A 12 9.84 36.10 -32.54
N LEU A 13 8.83 36.09 -33.42
CA LEU A 13 7.61 35.32 -33.21
C LEU A 13 7.87 33.81 -33.14
N ALA A 14 8.76 33.28 -33.99
CA ALA A 14 9.16 31.89 -33.96
C ALA A 14 9.83 31.52 -32.62
N ASN A 15 10.77 32.33 -32.15
CA ASN A 15 11.43 32.10 -30.86
C ASN A 15 10.45 32.19 -29.68
N LEU A 16 9.51 33.14 -29.72
CA LEU A 16 8.44 33.24 -28.72
C LEU A 16 7.51 32.01 -28.75
N GLY A 17 7.19 31.50 -29.94
CA GLY A 17 6.43 30.26 -30.11
C GLY A 17 7.15 29.05 -29.52
N VAL A 18 8.46 28.92 -29.76
CA VAL A 18 9.29 27.85 -29.18
C VAL A 18 9.33 27.95 -27.65
N ILE A 19 9.59 29.15 -27.11
CA ILE A 19 9.60 29.37 -25.65
C ILE A 19 8.23 29.06 -25.05
N GLY A 20 7.15 29.53 -25.67
CA GLY A 20 5.79 29.23 -25.25
C GLY A 20 5.50 27.73 -25.25
N GLY A 21 5.93 27.00 -26.30
CA GLY A 21 5.81 25.55 -26.37
C GLY A 21 6.56 24.83 -25.25
N ILE A 22 7.78 25.25 -24.92
CA ILE A 22 8.57 24.69 -23.82
C ILE A 22 7.88 24.93 -22.47
N LEU A 23 7.34 26.12 -22.24
CA LEU A 23 6.65 26.45 -21.00
C LEU A 23 5.36 25.65 -20.82
N LEU A 24 4.59 25.46 -21.90
CA LEU A 24 3.41 24.60 -21.89
C LEU A 24 3.78 23.14 -21.59
N LEU A 25 4.82 22.61 -22.25
CA LEU A 25 5.30 21.25 -21.98
C LEU A 25 5.73 21.08 -20.52
N ALA A 26 6.48 22.04 -19.97
CA ALA A 26 6.91 22.00 -18.57
C ALA A 26 5.70 22.03 -17.60
N TYR A 27 4.68 22.82 -17.93
CA TYR A 27 3.43 22.86 -17.17
C TYR A 27 2.67 21.53 -17.23
N GLU A 28 2.52 20.95 -18.42
CA GLU A 28 1.86 19.65 -18.64
C GLU A 28 2.59 18.52 -17.91
N LEU A 29 3.92 18.46 -17.96
CA LEU A 29 4.72 17.47 -17.23
C LEU A 29 4.52 17.60 -15.72
N ARG A 30 4.50 18.83 -15.19
CA ARG A 30 4.24 19.07 -13.77
C ARG A 30 2.82 18.64 -13.39
N GLN A 31 1.83 18.96 -14.22
CA GLN A 31 0.44 18.57 -13.99
C GLN A 31 0.28 17.04 -14.01
N ASN A 32 0.90 16.38 -14.99
CA ASN A 32 0.90 14.92 -15.13
C ASN A 32 1.54 14.23 -13.92
N ASN A 33 2.73 14.69 -13.50
CA ASN A 33 3.41 14.17 -12.32
C ASN A 33 2.54 14.31 -11.04
N ASN A 34 1.89 15.46 -10.87
CA ASN A 34 0.99 15.68 -9.74
C ASN A 34 -0.24 14.76 -9.77
N LEU A 35 -0.81 14.53 -10.96
CA LEU A 35 -1.94 13.63 -11.16
C LEU A 35 -1.53 12.19 -10.83
N MET A 36 -0.44 11.69 -11.39
CA MET A 36 0.09 10.34 -11.10
C MET A 36 0.37 10.16 -9.61
N ALA A 37 0.97 11.15 -8.96
CA ALA A 37 1.21 11.09 -7.52
C ALA A 37 -0.10 11.06 -6.71
N SER A 38 -1.13 11.76 -7.17
CA SER A 38 -2.46 11.74 -6.55
C SER A 38 -3.16 10.39 -6.72
N GLU A 39 -3.14 9.83 -7.93
CA GLU A 39 -3.68 8.51 -8.22
C GLU A 39 -2.96 7.41 -7.42
N ALA A 40 -1.63 7.46 -7.32
CA ALA A 40 -0.88 6.53 -6.51
C ALA A 40 -1.28 6.59 -5.02
N ARG A 41 -1.45 7.79 -4.46
CA ARG A 41 -1.95 7.97 -3.09
C ARG A 41 -3.37 7.43 -2.93
N PHE A 42 -4.26 7.73 -3.87
CA PHE A 42 -5.64 7.24 -3.84
C PHE A 42 -5.71 5.71 -3.93
N ASN A 43 -4.95 5.09 -4.83
CA ASN A 43 -4.91 3.64 -4.99
C ASN A 43 -4.40 2.96 -3.72
N ARG A 44 -3.34 3.49 -3.09
CA ARG A 44 -2.85 2.98 -1.79
C ARG A 44 -3.90 3.10 -0.69
N MET A 45 -4.56 4.26 -0.59
CA MET A 45 -5.63 4.48 0.38
C MET A 45 -6.80 3.51 0.15
N SER A 46 -7.23 3.36 -1.10
CA SER A 46 -8.29 2.45 -1.50
C SER A 46 -7.94 0.99 -1.18
N MET A 47 -6.70 0.55 -1.46
CA MET A 47 -6.23 -0.78 -1.08
C MET A 47 -6.27 -1.01 0.43
N ALA A 48 -5.79 -0.04 1.22
CA ALA A 48 -5.83 -0.13 2.68
C ALA A 48 -7.28 -0.21 3.18
N VAL A 49 -8.14 0.72 2.75
CA VAL A 49 -9.56 0.76 3.12
C VAL A 49 -10.29 -0.52 2.71
N ASN A 50 -10.01 -1.07 1.52
CA ASN A 50 -10.59 -2.34 1.07
C ASN A 50 -10.12 -3.52 1.92
N ALA A 51 -8.87 -3.54 2.39
CA ALA A 51 -8.40 -4.58 3.31
C ALA A 51 -9.14 -4.53 4.66
N TRP A 52 -9.46 -3.32 5.14
CA TRP A 52 -10.31 -3.13 6.33
C TRP A 52 -11.75 -3.57 6.08
N TYR A 53 -12.36 -3.15 4.97
CA TYR A 53 -13.72 -3.55 4.60
C TYR A 53 -13.86 -5.04 4.32
N PHE A 54 -12.85 -5.69 3.77
CA PHE A 54 -12.86 -7.13 3.57
C PHE A 54 -13.07 -7.88 4.90
N ASN A 55 -12.54 -7.34 6.00
CA ASN A 55 -12.71 -7.93 7.33
C ASN A 55 -13.97 -7.45 8.05
N ALA A 56 -14.36 -6.18 7.88
CA ALA A 56 -15.50 -5.59 8.58
C ALA A 56 -16.85 -5.76 7.86
N GLY A 57 -16.83 -5.97 6.54
CA GLY A 57 -18.02 -5.97 5.68
C GLY A 57 -18.75 -7.30 5.59
N ASP A 58 -18.10 -8.41 5.99
CA ASP A 58 -18.74 -9.72 6.12
C ASP A 58 -18.91 -10.06 7.61
N VAL A 59 -20.13 -9.84 8.12
CA VAL A 59 -20.50 -10.13 9.51
C VAL A 59 -20.19 -11.60 9.87
N THR A 60 -20.37 -12.51 8.92
CA THR A 60 -20.06 -13.93 9.12
C THR A 60 -18.58 -14.14 9.35
N LEU A 61 -17.72 -13.51 8.55
CA LEU A 61 -16.27 -13.64 8.71
C LEU A 61 -15.81 -13.02 10.03
N ALA A 62 -16.38 -11.87 10.42
CA ALA A 62 -16.09 -11.24 11.70
C ALA A 62 -16.44 -12.14 12.88
N GLU A 63 -17.64 -12.75 12.89
CA GLU A 63 -18.06 -13.72 13.90
C GLU A 63 -17.14 -14.95 13.94
N LEU A 64 -16.79 -15.51 12.77
CA LEU A 64 -15.89 -16.66 12.69
C LEU A 64 -14.49 -16.33 13.22
N ARG A 65 -14.00 -15.11 12.99
CA ARG A 65 -12.72 -14.66 13.54
C ARG A 65 -12.77 -14.53 15.06
N GLU A 66 -13.82 -13.94 15.62
CA GLU A 66 -13.99 -13.85 17.08
C GLU A 66 -14.07 -15.23 17.73
N ARG A 67 -14.86 -16.14 17.16
CA ARG A 67 -14.92 -17.54 17.59
C ARG A 67 -13.53 -18.20 17.55
N ALA A 68 -12.79 -18.00 16.45
CA ALA A 68 -11.44 -18.53 16.31
C ALA A 68 -10.46 -17.94 17.34
N ARG A 69 -10.56 -16.65 17.66
CA ARG A 69 -9.75 -15.99 18.71
C ARG A 69 -10.04 -16.55 20.09
N ASN A 70 -11.29 -16.91 20.35
CA ASN A 70 -11.73 -17.52 21.62
C ASN A 70 -11.46 -19.03 21.69
N ASN A 71 -10.74 -19.61 20.72
CA ASN A 71 -10.50 -21.05 20.57
C ASN A 71 -11.79 -21.89 20.51
N GLU A 72 -12.89 -21.31 20.05
CA GLU A 72 -14.11 -22.06 19.81
C GLU A 72 -13.92 -22.98 18.60
N PRO A 73 -14.49 -24.19 18.62
CA PRO A 73 -14.38 -25.12 17.51
C PRO A 73 -15.04 -24.54 16.25
N LEU A 74 -14.27 -24.50 15.16
CA LEU A 74 -14.73 -24.20 13.82
C LEU A 74 -14.75 -25.48 12.98
N SER A 75 -15.74 -25.62 12.10
CA SER A 75 -15.73 -26.63 11.05
C SER A 75 -14.57 -26.39 10.08
N ASN A 76 -14.18 -27.42 9.33
CA ASN A 76 -13.13 -27.30 8.31
C ASN A 76 -13.45 -26.26 7.21
N ALA A 77 -14.72 -25.97 6.96
CA ALA A 77 -15.12 -24.95 5.99
C ALA A 77 -14.98 -23.54 6.59
N GLU A 78 -15.42 -23.35 7.82
CA GLU A 78 -15.28 -22.08 8.56
C GLU A 78 -13.80 -21.74 8.78
N GLN A 79 -12.99 -22.72 9.20
CA GLN A 79 -11.56 -22.52 9.39
C GLN A 79 -10.86 -22.09 8.10
N ARG A 80 -11.21 -22.70 6.97
CA ARG A 80 -10.67 -22.30 5.65
C ARG A 80 -11.02 -20.87 5.27
N ARG A 81 -12.21 -20.39 5.65
CA ARG A 81 -12.62 -18.99 5.40
C ARG A 81 -11.78 -18.01 6.22
N VAL A 82 -11.60 -18.29 7.51
CA VAL A 82 -10.73 -17.48 8.39
C VAL A 82 -9.30 -17.46 7.85
N ASP A 83 -8.75 -18.62 7.48
CA ASP A 83 -7.38 -18.74 6.96
C ASP A 83 -7.19 -18.00 5.64
N SER A 84 -8.17 -18.07 4.75
CA SER A 84 -8.13 -17.34 3.47
C SER A 84 -8.16 -15.84 3.70
N GLY A 85 -8.95 -15.37 4.68
CA GLY A 85 -8.99 -13.95 5.03
C GLY A 85 -7.68 -13.45 5.64
N MET A 86 -7.05 -14.24 6.52
CA MET A 86 -5.70 -13.92 7.03
C MET A 86 -4.66 -13.92 5.91
N MET A 87 -4.73 -14.86 4.98
CA MET A 87 -3.80 -14.92 3.86
C MET A 87 -3.91 -13.66 2.99
N ALA A 88 -5.13 -13.18 2.70
CA ALA A 88 -5.34 -11.94 1.97
C ALA A 88 -4.70 -10.74 2.68
N LEU A 89 -4.78 -10.70 4.02
CA LEU A 89 -4.14 -9.66 4.82
C LEU A 89 -2.61 -9.73 4.75
N PHE A 90 -2.01 -10.92 4.83
CA PHE A 90 -0.55 -11.05 4.69
C PHE A 90 -0.04 -10.69 3.29
N VAL A 91 -0.79 -11.02 2.24
CA VAL A 91 -0.47 -10.57 0.87
C VAL A 91 -0.51 -9.05 0.78
N PHE A 92 -1.56 -8.42 1.34
CA PHE A 92 -1.63 -6.96 1.42
C PHE A 92 -0.44 -6.37 2.17
N LEU A 93 -0.02 -7.01 3.27
CA LEU A 93 1.14 -6.56 4.02
C LEU A 93 2.43 -6.69 3.22
N GLU A 94 2.67 -7.81 2.56
CA GLU A 94 3.85 -8.00 1.72
C GLU A 94 4.00 -6.85 0.70
N TRP A 95 2.91 -6.48 0.03
CA TRP A 95 2.89 -5.31 -0.86
C TRP A 95 3.16 -4.00 -0.14
N THR A 96 2.53 -3.78 1.02
CA THR A 96 2.74 -2.58 1.83
C THR A 96 4.21 -2.43 2.23
N PHE A 97 4.88 -3.54 2.56
CA PHE A 97 6.30 -3.53 2.89
C PHE A 97 7.20 -3.23 1.67
N ARG A 98 6.80 -3.63 0.46
CA ARG A 98 7.56 -3.28 -0.76
C ARG A 98 7.45 -1.81 -1.14
N GLU A 99 6.28 -1.22 -0.91
CA GLU A 99 5.97 0.13 -1.39
C GLU A 99 6.35 1.25 -0.41
N LEU A 100 6.31 0.96 0.89
CA LEU A 100 6.58 1.95 1.92
C LEU A 100 8.05 1.89 2.35
N SER A 101 8.67 3.07 2.44
CA SER A 101 10.01 3.24 3.02
C SER A 101 10.01 2.79 4.48
N ASP A 102 11.09 2.10 4.89
CA ASP A 102 11.31 1.65 6.26
C ASP A 102 11.24 2.76 7.32
N ASP A 103 11.57 3.99 6.94
CA ASP A 103 11.64 5.14 7.85
C ASP A 103 10.37 6.00 7.79
N SER A 104 9.35 5.56 7.05
CA SER A 104 8.08 6.28 6.95
C SER A 104 7.21 6.09 8.20
N ARG A 105 6.51 7.16 8.59
CA ARG A 105 5.51 7.12 9.69
C ARG A 105 4.41 6.11 9.41
N GLU A 106 4.03 5.95 8.14
CA GLU A 106 3.06 4.97 7.69
C GLU A 106 3.55 3.54 7.97
N MET A 107 4.83 3.26 7.74
CA MET A 107 5.42 1.96 8.06
C MET A 107 5.44 1.69 9.57
N ASP A 108 5.69 2.71 10.40
CA ASP A 108 5.64 2.54 11.86
C ASP A 108 4.24 2.16 12.35
N GLN A 109 3.19 2.78 11.80
CA GLN A 109 1.81 2.40 12.09
C GLN A 109 1.51 0.96 11.67
N VAL A 110 1.96 0.56 10.48
CA VAL A 110 1.79 -0.83 9.99
C VAL A 110 2.48 -1.82 10.93
N ARG A 111 3.73 -1.55 11.34
CA ARG A 111 4.49 -2.38 12.28
C ARG A 111 3.77 -2.51 13.62
N GLU A 112 3.25 -1.41 14.17
CA GLU A 112 2.55 -1.43 15.46
C GLU A 112 1.26 -2.25 15.42
N VAL A 113 0.45 -2.07 14.37
CA VAL A 113 -0.76 -2.89 14.16
C VAL A 113 -0.39 -4.37 14.01
N GLN A 114 0.68 -4.70 13.28
CA GLN A 114 1.10 -6.10 13.12
C GLN A 114 1.63 -6.69 14.42
N ARG A 115 2.38 -5.93 15.22
CA ARG A 115 2.85 -6.37 16.55
C ARG A 115 1.67 -6.71 17.43
N HIS A 116 0.67 -5.83 17.49
CA HIS A 116 -0.54 -6.08 18.23
C HIS A 116 -1.25 -7.36 17.75
N ASN A 117 -1.51 -7.49 16.45
CA ASN A 117 -2.22 -8.66 15.91
C ASN A 117 -1.46 -9.98 16.13
N LEU A 118 -0.13 -10.01 15.96
CA LEU A 118 0.67 -11.21 16.22
C LEU A 118 0.71 -11.59 17.70
N ALA A 119 0.63 -10.60 18.60
CA ALA A 119 0.59 -10.83 20.03
C ALA A 119 -0.77 -11.30 20.54
N THR A 120 -1.87 -10.82 19.95
CA THR A 120 -3.22 -11.00 20.51
C THR A 120 -4.12 -11.94 19.72
N ASP A 121 -3.88 -12.14 18.41
CA ASP A 121 -4.76 -12.93 17.54
C ASP A 121 -4.12 -14.30 17.21
N VAL A 122 -4.61 -15.35 17.88
CA VAL A 122 -4.13 -16.73 17.71
C VAL A 122 -4.27 -17.20 16.25
N SER A 123 -5.33 -16.80 15.55
CA SER A 123 -5.52 -17.16 14.14
C SER A 123 -4.49 -16.49 13.25
N TYR A 124 -4.15 -15.23 13.56
CA TYR A 124 -3.11 -14.50 12.85
C TYR A 124 -1.74 -15.19 12.98
N ARG A 125 -1.34 -15.55 14.20
CA ARG A 125 -0.07 -16.28 14.46
C ARG A 125 -0.07 -17.66 13.79
N ARG A 126 -1.15 -18.42 13.91
CA ARG A 126 -1.25 -19.76 13.30
C ARG A 126 -1.09 -19.71 11.79
N VAL A 127 -1.78 -18.78 11.12
CA VAL A 127 -1.68 -18.66 9.65
C VAL A 127 -0.30 -18.20 9.23
N TRP A 128 0.30 -17.23 9.96
CA TRP A 128 1.68 -16.82 9.72
C TRP A 128 2.64 -18.01 9.74
N GLU A 129 2.64 -18.79 10.82
CA GLU A 129 3.54 -19.93 10.98
C GLU A 129 3.33 -20.98 9.89
N ALA A 130 2.07 -21.25 9.52
CA ALA A 130 1.75 -22.23 8.48
C ALA A 130 2.12 -21.77 7.06
N ARG A 131 2.21 -20.46 6.81
CA ARG A 131 2.29 -19.90 5.44
C ARG A 131 3.51 -19.03 5.17
N LYS A 132 4.32 -18.66 6.17
CA LYS A 132 5.47 -17.75 6.01
C LYS A 132 6.43 -18.17 4.89
N HIS A 133 6.58 -19.48 4.64
CA HIS A 133 7.43 -20.02 3.57
C HIS A 133 6.92 -19.73 2.16
N SER A 134 5.67 -19.32 1.99
CA SER A 134 5.07 -18.98 0.69
C SER A 134 5.27 -17.50 0.30
N PHE A 135 5.81 -16.67 1.19
CA PHE A 135 6.06 -15.26 0.93
C PHE A 135 7.52 -14.97 0.55
N ASP A 136 7.78 -13.78 0.02
CA ASP A 136 9.13 -13.33 -0.27
C ASP A 136 10.05 -13.40 0.96
N PRO A 137 11.26 -13.99 0.86
CA PRO A 137 12.16 -14.12 2.00
C PRO A 137 12.56 -12.79 2.67
N ALA A 138 12.62 -11.68 1.92
CA ALA A 138 12.90 -10.37 2.50
C ALA A 138 11.74 -9.86 3.35
N PHE A 139 10.50 -10.07 2.90
CA PHE A 139 9.31 -9.77 3.70
C PHE A 139 9.30 -10.61 4.99
N VAL A 140 9.57 -11.91 4.89
CA VAL A 140 9.64 -12.80 6.08
C VAL A 140 10.69 -12.30 7.08
N ARG A 141 11.91 -11.97 6.63
CA ARG A 141 12.94 -11.40 7.50
C ARG A 141 12.50 -10.09 8.15
N ARG A 142 11.75 -9.26 7.43
CA ARG A 142 11.28 -7.96 7.91
C ARG A 142 10.19 -8.11 8.98
N ILE A 143 9.26 -9.05 8.82
CA ILE A 143 8.28 -9.38 9.85
C ILE A 143 8.98 -9.98 11.08
N GLN A 144 9.94 -10.89 10.88
CA GLN A 144 10.67 -11.50 11.99
C GLN A 144 11.40 -10.44 12.85
N SER A 145 12.24 -9.63 12.21
CA SER A 145 13.07 -8.63 12.90
C SER A 145 12.29 -7.47 13.51
N ASN A 146 11.23 -6.99 12.85
CA ASN A 146 10.53 -5.78 13.29
C ASN A 146 9.28 -6.06 14.11
N VAL A 147 8.75 -7.28 14.07
CA VAL A 147 7.44 -7.59 14.64
C VAL A 147 7.54 -8.75 15.62
N ILE A 148 8.06 -9.91 15.21
CA ILE A 148 8.05 -11.12 16.05
C ILE A 148 9.08 -11.02 17.18
N ASP A 149 10.33 -10.66 16.87
CA ASP A 149 11.41 -10.53 17.86
C ASP A 149 11.13 -9.43 18.90
N PHE A 150 10.15 -8.55 18.64
CA PHE A 150 9.68 -7.54 19.60
C PHE A 150 8.59 -8.09 20.52
N VAL A 151 7.71 -8.96 20.00
CA VAL A 151 6.59 -9.54 20.76
C VAL A 151 7.06 -10.66 21.69
N ASP A 152 8.08 -11.43 21.29
CA ASP A 152 8.61 -12.56 22.07
C ASP A 152 9.67 -12.14 23.14
N ARG A 153 9.84 -10.84 23.39
CA ARG A 153 10.69 -10.28 24.48
C ARG A 153 9.86 -9.99 25.73
#